data_AF-A0A3D2FWZ4-F1
#
_entry.id   AF-A0A3D2FWZ4-F1
#
_cell.length_a   1.000
_cell.length_b   1.000
_cell.length_c   1.000
_cell.angle_alpha   90.00
_cell.angle_beta   90.00
_cell.angle_gamma   90.00
#
_symmetry.space_group_name_H-M   'P 1'
#
loop_
_entity.id
_entity.type
_entity.pdbx_description
1 polymer ?
#
loop_
_entity_poly.entity_id
_entity_poly.type
_entity_poly.pdbx_seq_one_letter_code
_entity_poly.pdbx_strand_id
1 'polypeptide(L)' 'MTQGSDGNNRGSVDRRTSDRVVIDRGPGRDRAILLQDGRVVEVLADYSHAPNRIGSIHRARIDRVVK' A
#
# COMPACT_ATOMS: atom_id res chain seq x y z
N MET A 1 -27.40 -50.55 0.80
CA MET A 1 -26.16 -49.93 0.29
C MET A 1 -26.47 -49.36 -1.08
N THR A 2 -26.40 -48.04 -1.28
CA THR A 2 -25.89 -47.33 -2.49
C THR A 2 -25.99 -45.84 -2.19
N GLN A 3 -24.89 -45.13 -2.47
CA GLN A 3 -24.49 -43.82 -1.99
C GLN A 3 -25.50 -42.69 -2.26
N GLY A 4 -25.65 -41.82 -1.26
CA GLY A 4 -26.15 -40.47 -1.44
C GLY A 4 -25.23 -39.70 -2.39
N SER A 5 -25.84 -38.97 -3.31
CA SER A 5 -25.19 -38.04 -4.22
C SER A 5 -24.58 -36.90 -3.40
N ASP A 6 -23.31 -37.06 -3.03
CA ASP A 6 -22.51 -36.02 -2.41
C ASP A 6 -22.47 -34.80 -3.35
N GLY A 7 -23.14 -33.75 -2.91
CA GLY A 7 -23.13 -32.45 -3.57
C GLY A 7 -21.70 -31.99 -3.77
N ASN A 8 -21.34 -31.73 -5.02
CA ASN A 8 -20.10 -31.06 -5.41
C ASN A 8 -20.14 -29.61 -4.91
N ASN A 9 -19.95 -29.45 -3.60
CA ASN A 9 -19.73 -28.17 -2.94
C ASN A 9 -18.28 -27.78 -3.24
N ARG A 10 -18.00 -27.51 -4.52
CA ARG A 10 -16.80 -26.79 -4.93
C ARG A 10 -17.02 -25.37 -4.46
N GLY A 11 -16.74 -25.16 -3.18
CA GLY A 11 -16.69 -23.86 -2.55
C GLY A 11 -16.00 -22.94 -3.53
N SER A 12 -16.74 -21.92 -3.96
CA SER A 12 -16.24 -20.75 -4.64
C SER A 12 -14.90 -20.44 -4.03
N VAL A 13 -13.81 -20.72 -4.77
CA VAL A 13 -12.50 -20.22 -4.40
C VAL A 13 -12.72 -18.72 -4.36
N ASP A 14 -12.81 -18.21 -3.13
CA ASP A 14 -12.82 -16.81 -2.81
C ASP A 14 -11.48 -16.30 -3.32
N ARG A 15 -11.40 -16.02 -4.63
CA ARG A 15 -10.40 -15.16 -5.22
C ARG A 15 -10.73 -13.78 -4.67
N ARG A 16 -10.51 -13.58 -3.37
CA ARG A 16 -10.15 -12.30 -2.83
C ARG A 16 -8.84 -11.96 -3.53
N THR A 17 -8.99 -11.34 -4.70
CA THR A 17 -8.03 -10.43 -5.32
C THR A 17 -7.75 -9.38 -4.26
N SER A 18 -6.92 -9.77 -3.29
CA SER A 18 -6.73 -9.01 -2.08
C SER A 18 -5.58 -8.09 -2.39
N ASP A 19 -5.95 -6.88 -2.81
CA ASP A 19 -5.04 -5.77 -2.89
C ASP A 19 -4.28 -5.69 -1.57
N ARG A 20 -2.95 -5.70 -1.65
CA ARG A 20 -2.06 -5.69 -0.49
C ARG A 20 -1.09 -4.54 -0.61
N VAL A 21 -0.88 -3.85 0.49
CA VAL A 21 0.21 -2.89 0.62
C VAL A 21 1.34 -3.54 1.40
N VAL A 22 2.53 -3.58 0.82
CA VAL A 22 3.76 -4.00 1.49
C VAL A 22 4.59 -2.78 1.80
N ILE A 23 5.01 -2.64 3.06
CA ILE A 23 5.92 -1.59 3.50
C ILE A 23 7.32 -2.19 3.65
N ASP A 24 8.24 -1.73 2.82
CA ASP A 24 9.67 -2.06 2.89
C ASP A 24 10.43 -0.88 3.49
N ARG A 25 11.04 -1.11 4.67
CA ARG A 25 11.79 -0.09 5.41
C ARG A 25 13.27 -0.41 5.36
N GLY A 26 14.08 0.54 4.92
CA GLY A 26 15.53 0.43 4.88
C GLY A 26 16.22 1.72 5.29
N PRO A 27 17.55 1.70 5.51
CA PRO A 27 18.30 2.90 5.85
C PRO A 27 18.11 4.01 4.81
N GLY A 28 17.53 5.14 5.24
CA GLY A 28 17.32 6.33 4.40
C GLY A 28 16.26 6.21 3.31
N ARG A 29 15.48 5.12 3.29
CA ARG A 29 14.42 4.91 2.30
C ARG A 29 13.30 4.02 2.84
N ASP A 30 12.09 4.52 2.72
CA ASP A 30 10.87 3.74 2.91
C ASP A 30 10.14 3.58 1.57
N ARG A 31 9.53 2.41 1.35
CA ARG A 31 8.74 2.13 0.14
C ARG A 31 7.39 1.52 0.52
N ALA A 32 6.33 2.05 -0.09
CA ALA A 32 5.02 1.41 -0.12
C ALA A 32 4.81 0.77 -1.49
N ILE A 33 4.48 -0.52 -1.51
CA ILE A 33 4.30 -1.31 -2.74
C ILE A 33 2.87 -1.82 -2.77
N LEU A 34 2.11 -1.44 -3.80
CA LEU A 34 0.78 -1.98 -4.05
C LEU A 34 0.89 -3.25 -4.89
N LEU A 35 0.36 -4.35 -4.35
CA LEU A 35 0.21 -5.63 -5.01
C LEU A 35 -1.26 -5.86 -5.35
N GLN A 36 -1.56 -6.12 -6.62
CA GLN A 36 -2.86 -6.64 -7.08
C GLN A 36 -2.62 -8.01 -7.72
N ASP A 37 -3.32 -9.04 -7.23
CA ASP A 37 -3.17 -10.42 -7.69
C ASP A 37 -1.72 -10.94 -7.70
N GLY A 38 -0.96 -10.52 -6.68
CA GLY A 38 0.45 -10.90 -6.53
C GLY A 38 1.41 -10.17 -7.47
N ARG A 39 0.94 -9.19 -8.25
CA ARG A 39 1.76 -8.37 -9.15
C ARG A 39 1.92 -6.97 -8.58
N VAL A 40 3.12 -6.40 -8.75
CA VAL A 40 3.38 -4.99 -8.42
C VAL A 40 2.70 -4.10 -9.45
N VAL A 41 1.89 -3.17 -8.98
CA VAL A 41 1.16 -2.21 -9.83
C VAL A 41 1.62 -0.78 -9.57
N GLU A 42 2.00 -0.47 -8.33
CA GLU A 42 2.50 0.85 -7.94
C GLU A 42 3.58 0.74 -6.86
N VAL A 43 4.55 1.66 -6.92
CA VAL A 43 5.58 1.83 -5.90
C VAL A 43 5.71 3.31 -5.58
N LEU A 44 5.47 3.67 -4.33
CA LEU A 44 5.79 4.98 -3.79
C LEU A 44 7.02 4.86 -2.90
N ALA A 45 8.04 5.69 -3.14
CA ALA A 45 9.26 5.73 -2.34
C ALA A 45 9.43 7.09 -1.70
N ASP A 46 9.77 7.10 -0.41
CA ASP A 46 10.18 8.29 0.31
C ASP A 46 11.65 8.16 0.70
N TYR A 47 12.41 9.22 0.48
CA TYR A 47 13.86 9.25 0.67
C TYR A 47 14.21 10.28 1.74
N SER A 48 14.97 9.87 2.75
CA SER A 48 15.29 10.75 3.88
C SER A 48 16.07 12.00 3.48
N HIS A 49 16.86 11.93 2.40
CA HIS A 49 17.64 13.05 1.88
C HIS A 49 16.84 13.98 0.97
N ALA A 50 15.66 13.56 0.52
CA ALA A 50 14.80 14.32 -0.38
C ALA A 50 13.32 14.02 -0.08
N PRO A 51 12.84 14.33 1.14
CA PRO A 51 11.49 13.99 1.55
C PRO A 51 10.48 14.78 0.71
N ASN A 52 9.41 14.11 0.28
CA ASN A 52 8.31 14.81 -0.38
C ASN A 52 7.55 15.67 0.66
N ARG A 53 7.57 17.00 0.47
CA ARG A 53 6.92 17.95 1.38
C ARG A 53 5.59 18.51 0.86
N ILE A 54 5.10 18.02 -0.27
CA ILE A 54 3.80 18.45 -0.82
C ILE A 54 2.71 18.14 0.22
N GLY A 55 1.85 19.13 0.49
CA GLY A 55 0.79 19.02 1.50
C GLY A 55 1.25 19.11 2.96
N SER A 56 2.54 19.33 3.22
CA SER A 56 3.03 19.52 4.59
C SER A 56 2.55 20.85 5.17
N ILE A 57 2.08 20.80 6.42
CA ILE A 57 1.59 21.97 7.16
C ILE A 57 2.62 22.34 8.21
N HIS A 58 3.05 23.60 8.20
CA HIS A 58 4.06 24.12 9.12
C HIS A 58 3.54 25.34 9.86
N ARG A 59 3.91 25.45 11.14
CA ARG A 59 3.75 26.70 11.88
C ARG A 59 4.98 27.57 11.61
N ALA A 60 4.79 28.69 10.93
CA ALA A 60 5.86 29.65 10.67
C ALA A 60 5.79 30.85 11.63
N ARG A 61 6.95 31.38 12.01
CA ARG A 61 7.11 32.70 12.61
C ARG A 61 7.46 33.68 11.49
N ILE A 62 6.83 34.85 11.47
CA ILE A 62 7.14 35.91 10.50
C ILE A 62 8.23 36.78 11.10
N ASP A 63 9.43 36.71 10.53
CA ASP A 63 10.60 37.44 11.06
C ASP A 63 10.82 38.80 10.40
N ARG A 64 10.29 39.01 9.18
CA ARG A 64 10.39 40.30 8.48
C ARG A 64 9.19 40.52 7.58
N VAL A 65 8.65 41.74 7.62
CA VAL A 65 7.69 42.25 6.63
C VAL A 65 8.39 43.32 5.82
N VAL A 66 8.41 43.17 4.49
CA VAL A 66 8.95 44.18 3.57
C VAL A 66 7.77 45.00 3.06
N LYS A 67 7.85 46.33 3.24
CA LYS A 67 6.91 47.31 2.68
C LYS A 67 7.45 47.87 1.38
#